data_AF-A0A7L4XVE5-F1
#
_entry.id   AF-A0A7L4XVE5-F1
#
_cell.length_a   1.000
_cell.length_b   1.000
_cell.length_c   1.000
_cell.angle_alpha   90.00
_cell.angle_beta   90.00
_cell.angle_gamma   90.00
#
_symmetry.space_group_name_H-M   'P 1'
#
loop_
_entity.id
_entity.type
_entity.pdbx_description
1 polymer ?
#
loop_
_entity_poly.entity_id
_entity_poly.type
_entity_poly.pdbx_seq_one_letter_code
_entity_poly.pdbx_strand_id
1 'polypeptide(L)' 'IGMVVECKDGYLVGNDGCKYNCLTRPGHYCANECSRVKGKDGYCYAWMACYCYNMPDWVPTWNSAKNRCGKGK' A
#
# COMPACT_ATOMS: atom_id res chain seq x y z
N ILE A 1 -0.25 -15.03 25.22
CA ILE A 1 0.92 -14.89 24.32
C ILE A 1 0.57 -13.78 23.33
N GLY A 2 1.15 -12.60 23.50
CA GLY A 2 0.85 -11.45 22.64
C GLY A 2 1.42 -11.69 21.25
N MET A 3 0.58 -11.64 20.22
CA MET A 3 1.05 -11.66 18.84
C MET A 3 1.81 -10.36 18.61
N VAL A 4 3.13 -10.41 18.53
CA VAL A 4 3.92 -9.33 17.94
C VAL A 4 3.57 -9.39 16.45
N VAL A 5 2.56 -8.64 16.05
CA VAL A 5 2.32 -8.38 14.64
C VAL A 5 3.46 -7.45 14.23
N GLU A 6 4.47 -7.99 13.55
CA GLU A 6 5.41 -7.12 12.85
C GLU A 6 4.58 -6.29 11.86
N CYS A 7 4.65 -4.98 12.11
CA CYS A 7 3.93 -3.98 11.37
C CYS A 7 4.94 -3.30 10.46
N LYS A 8 4.60 -3.16 9.19
CA LYS A 8 5.41 -2.46 8.21
C LYS A 8 4.65 -1.32 7.56
N ASP A 9 5.42 -0.41 7.02
CA ASP A 9 4.92 0.71 6.24
C ASP A 9 5.32 0.52 4.78
N GLY A 10 4.55 1.08 3.86
CA GLY A 10 4.93 1.03 2.45
C GLY A 10 3.84 1.44 1.48
N TYR A 11 4.23 1.50 0.21
CA TYR A 11 3.31 1.76 -0.89
C TYR A 11 2.42 0.55 -1.13
N LEU A 12 1.11 0.75 -1.12
CA LEU A 12 0.14 -0.30 -1.41
C LEU A 12 0.22 -0.69 -2.88
N VAL A 13 0.22 -2.00 -3.18
CA VAL A 13 0.20 -2.52 -4.54
C VAL A 13 -1.04 -3.35 -4.82
N GLY A 14 -1.56 -3.20 -6.03
CA GLY A 14 -2.64 -4.04 -6.55
C GLY A 14 -2.12 -5.39 -7.04
N ASN A 15 -3.06 -6.24 -7.46
CA ASN A 15 -2.76 -7.54 -8.05
C ASN A 15 -2.01 -7.44 -9.40
N ASP A 16 -2.11 -6.28 -10.05
CA ASP A 16 -1.33 -5.90 -11.24
C ASP A 16 0.14 -5.57 -10.93
N GLY A 17 0.52 -5.56 -9.64
CA GLY A 17 1.84 -5.18 -9.18
C GLY A 17 2.12 -3.69 -9.27
N CYS A 18 1.12 -2.87 -9.63
CA CYS A 18 1.23 -1.42 -9.67
C CYS A 18 0.87 -0.81 -8.32
N LYS A 19 1.45 0.35 -8.04
CA LYS A 19 1.06 1.14 -6.87
C LYS A 19 -0.36 1.65 -7.06
N TYR A 20 -1.13 1.69 -5.98
CA TYR A 20 -2.41 2.37 -5.96
C TYR A 20 -2.22 3.87 -6.21
N ASN A 21 -2.80 4.39 -7.29
CA ASN A 21 -2.72 5.81 -7.62
C ASN A 21 -3.72 6.63 -6.81
N CYS A 22 -3.35 7.87 -6.51
CA CYS A 22 -4.20 8.81 -5.78
C CYS A 22 -4.31 10.20 -6.44
N LEU A 23 -3.77 10.37 -7.65
CA LEU A 23 -3.76 11.64 -8.39
C LEU A 23 -5.16 12.25 -8.58
N THR A 24 -6.16 11.43 -8.95
CA THR A 24 -7.54 11.89 -9.21
C THR A 24 -8.52 11.39 -8.14
N ARG A 25 -8.00 10.86 -7.04
CA ARG A 25 -8.80 10.21 -6.00
C ARG A 25 -9.05 11.19 -4.84
N PRO A 26 -10.14 11.01 -4.08
CA PRO A 26 -10.38 11.78 -2.87
C PRO A 26 -9.22 11.63 -1.86
N GLY A 27 -8.96 12.65 -1.03
CA GLY A 27 -7.85 12.62 -0.07
C GLY A 27 -7.89 11.45 0.93
N HIS A 28 -9.09 10.94 1.25
CA HIS A 28 -9.30 9.78 2.12
C HIS A 28 -9.21 8.42 1.40
N TYR A 29 -8.97 8.40 0.08
CA TYR A 29 -8.90 7.17 -0.69
C TYR A 29 -7.83 6.22 -0.17
N CYS A 30 -6.62 6.73 0.07
CA CYS A 30 -5.52 5.92 0.57
C CYS A 30 -5.80 5.43 1.99
N ALA A 31 -6.32 6.27 2.89
CA ALA A 31 -6.69 5.85 4.24
C ALA A 31 -7.69 4.69 4.22
N ASN A 32 -8.70 4.75 3.35
CA ASN A 32 -9.68 3.69 3.18
C ASN A 32 -9.03 2.40 2.63
N GLU A 33 -8.22 2.48 1.58
CA GLU A 33 -7.56 1.29 1.00
C GLU A 33 -6.56 0.66 1.98
N CYS A 34 -5.82 1.46 2.73
CA CYS A 34 -4.93 0.98 3.81
C CYS A 34 -5.73 0.32 4.94
N SER A 35 -6.88 0.88 5.33
CA SER A 35 -7.75 0.28 6.35
C SER A 35 -8.30 -1.08 5.91
N ARG A 36 -8.59 -1.26 4.61
CA ARG A 36 -9.07 -2.55 4.06
C ARG A 36 -8.06 -3.67 4.20
N VAL A 37 -6.76 -3.35 4.20
CA VAL A 37 -5.68 -4.32 4.42
C VAL A 37 -5.24 -4.40 5.90
N LYS A 38 -6.08 -3.92 6.82
CA LYS A 38 -5.80 -3.84 8.26
C LYS A 38 -4.61 -2.94 8.62
N GLY A 39 -4.25 -2.00 7.74
CA GLY A 39 -3.35 -0.90 8.09
C GLY A 39 -4.04 0.11 9.00
N LYS A 40 -3.26 0.88 9.75
CA LYS A 40 -3.78 1.89 10.69
C LYS A 40 -4.27 3.16 9.97
N ASP A 41 -3.51 3.60 8.98
CA ASP A 41 -3.81 4.80 8.21
C ASP A 41 -3.01 4.82 6.89
N GLY A 42 -3.30 5.76 6.02
CA GLY A 42 -2.46 6.06 4.86
C GLY A 42 -2.90 7.29 4.09
N TYR A 43 -1.99 7.82 3.29
CA TYR A 43 -2.24 9.02 2.52
C TYR A 43 -1.56 8.98 1.15
N CYS A 44 -1.94 9.93 0.31
CA CYS A 44 -1.35 10.10 -1.01
C CYS A 44 0.05 10.70 -0.87
N TYR A 45 1.09 9.89 -1.04
CA TYR A 45 2.48 10.30 -0.88
C TYR A 45 3.19 10.43 -2.24
N ALA A 46 4.53 10.51 -2.21
CA ALA A 46 5.37 10.68 -3.38
C ALA A 46 5.00 9.73 -4.53
N TRP A 47 5.15 10.23 -5.76
CA TRP A 47 4.72 9.57 -6.99
C TRP A 47 3.21 9.34 -7.11
N MET A 48 2.40 10.14 -6.39
CA MET A 48 0.94 10.08 -6.42
C MET A 48 0.43 8.66 -6.10
N ALA A 49 1.10 8.01 -5.14
CA ALA A 49 0.84 6.65 -4.75
C ALA A 49 0.42 6.58 -3.27
N CYS A 50 -0.52 5.69 -2.98
CA CYS A 50 -0.96 5.44 -1.61
C CYS A 50 0.16 4.81 -0.78
N TYR A 51 0.52 5.47 0.31
CA TYR A 51 1.45 4.98 1.31
C TYR A 51 0.69 4.70 2.60
N CYS A 52 0.85 3.49 3.12
CA CYS A 52 0.13 3.00 4.30
C CYS A 52 1.07 2.79 5.47
N TYR A 53 0.54 2.96 6.68
CA TYR A 53 1.24 2.81 7.95
C TYR A 53 0.68 1.66 8.77
N ASN A 54 1.57 0.99 9.51
CA ASN A 54 1.25 -0.10 10.43
C ASN A 54 0.38 -1.18 9.77
N MET A 55 0.78 -1.62 8.58
CA MET A 55 0.16 -2.77 7.92
C MET A 55 0.79 -4.07 8.42
N PRO A 56 0.03 -5.17 8.47
CA PRO A 56 0.61 -6.50 8.69
C PRO A 56 1.64 -6.88 7.61
N ASP A 57 2.64 -7.70 7.96
CA ASP A 57 3.68 -8.12 6.99
C ASP A 57 3.18 -8.87 5.77
N TRP A 58 2.06 -9.58 5.89
CA TRP A 58 1.48 -10.32 4.77
C TRP A 58 0.96 -9.39 3.67
N VAL A 59 0.74 -8.10 3.96
CA VAL A 59 0.25 -7.14 2.97
C VAL A 59 1.35 -6.88 1.93
N PRO A 60 1.10 -7.10 0.63
CA PRO A 60 2.10 -6.81 -0.38
C PRO A 60 2.34 -5.29 -0.46
N THR A 61 3.61 -4.90 -0.40
CA THR A 61 4.05 -3.52 -0.60
C THR A 61 4.97 -3.41 -1.80
N TRP A 62 4.97 -2.25 -2.44
CA TRP A 62 5.78 -2.04 -3.64
C TRP A 62 7.27 -2.11 -3.31
N ASN A 63 8.02 -2.83 -4.14
CA ASN A 63 9.47 -2.87 -4.09
C ASN A 63 10.04 -2.64 -5.49
N SER A 64 10.93 -1.65 -5.63
CA SER A 64 11.55 -1.28 -6.91
C SER A 64 12.30 -2.45 -7.55
N ALA A 65 13.02 -3.25 -6.75
CA ALA A 65 13.79 -4.40 -7.23
C ALA A 65 12.91 -5.52 -7.80
N LYS A 66 11.65 -5.61 -7.34
CA LYS A 66 10.68 -6.62 -7.75
C LYS A 66 9.48 -6.01 -8.45
N ASN A 67 9.63 -4.84 -9.08
CA ASN A 67 8.50 -4.16 -9.73
C ASN A 67 7.91 -5.03 -10.85
N ARG A 68 6.61 -5.33 -10.74
CA ARG A 68 5.82 -6.12 -11.70
C ARG A 68 4.79 -5.28 -12.44
N CYS A 69 4.63 -4.01 -12.08
CA CYS A 69 3.73 -3.09 -12.76
C CYS A 69 4.04 -3.04 -14.26
N GLY A 70 3.05 -3.38 -15.09
CA GLY A 70 3.19 -3.40 -16.55
C GLY A 70 4.04 -4.55 -17.13
N LYS A 71 4.51 -5.52 -16.32
CA LYS A 71 5.25 -6.71 -16.79
C LYS A 71 4.36 -7.87 -17.24
N GLY A 72 3.05 -7.68 -17.30
CA GLY A 72 2.07 -8.67 -17.75
C GLY A 72 1.21 -8.16 -18.91
N LYS A 73 1.84 -7.68 -19.99
CA LYS A 73 1.20 -7.70 -21.31
C LYS A 73 1.56 -9.00 -22.01
#